data_AF-A0A7L2Z452-F1
#
_entry.id   AF-A0A7L2Z452-F1
#
_cell.length_a   1.000
_cell.length_b   1.000
_cell.length_c   1.000
_cell.angle_alpha   90.00
_cell.angle_beta   90.00
_cell.angle_gamma   90.00
#
_symmetry.space_group_name_H-M   'P 1'
#
loop_
_entity.id
_entity.type
_entity.pdbx_description
1 polymer ?
#
loop_
_entity_poly.entity_id
_entity_poly.type
_entity_poly.pdbx_seq_one_letter_code
_entity_poly.pdbx_strand_id
1 'polypeptide(L)'
;LGDGANDVSMIQVADVGVGISGQEGMQAVMASDFAIPRFRYLEKLLLVHGHWCYSRLANMVLYFFYKNAMFVALLFWYQFYCGFSGSSMIDQWYLIFFNLLFSSLPQLITGVLDKDVPAEVLIAAPQLYKSGQ
;
A
#
# COMPACT_ATOMS: atom_id res chain seq x y z
N LEU A 1 -18.92 -9.58 -3.81
CA LEU A 1 -19.26 -9.77 -2.37
C LEU A 1 -20.38 -10.80 -2.29
N GLY A 2 -20.31 -11.74 -1.34
CA GLY A 2 -21.31 -12.81 -1.22
C GLY A 2 -21.23 -13.53 0.13
N ASP A 3 -22.22 -14.37 0.43
CA ASP A 3 -22.37 -15.08 1.71
C ASP A 3 -22.49 -16.61 1.55
N GLY A 4 -22.78 -17.10 0.35
CA GLY A 4 -23.03 -18.52 0.07
C GLY A 4 -22.08 -19.16 -0.94
N ALA A 5 -22.18 -20.49 -1.05
CA ALA A 5 -21.42 -21.30 -2.02
C ALA A 5 -21.63 -20.84 -3.47
N ASN A 6 -22.83 -20.34 -3.79
CA ASN A 6 -23.19 -19.88 -5.13
C ASN A 6 -22.37 -18.65 -5.56
N ASP A 7 -21.92 -17.85 -4.60
CA ASP A 7 -21.17 -16.62 -4.86
C ASP A 7 -19.67 -16.86 -5.02
N VAL A 8 -19.16 -18.06 -4.71
CA VAL A 8 -17.72 -18.38 -4.73
C VAL A 8 -17.11 -18.09 -6.10
N SER A 9 -17.78 -18.51 -7.18
CA SER A 9 -17.29 -18.27 -8.54
C SER A 9 -17.25 -16.78 -8.89
N MET A 10 -18.24 -16.00 -8.47
CA MET A 10 -18.26 -14.55 -8.65
C MET A 10 -17.15 -13.87 -7.84
N ILE A 11 -16.94 -14.29 -6.58
CA ILE A 11 -15.94 -13.73 -5.68
C ILE A 11 -14.53 -13.96 -6.21
N GLN A 12 -14.24 -15.16 -6.74
CA GLN A 12 -12.91 -15.51 -7.27
C GLN A 12 -12.57 -14.82 -8.60
N VAL A 13 -13.57 -14.37 -9.35
CA VAL A 13 -13.36 -13.65 -10.62
C VAL A 13 -13.18 -12.15 -10.40
N ALA A 14 -13.64 -11.61 -9.26
CA ALA A 14 -13.47 -10.20 -8.94
C ALA A 14 -12.04 -9.86 -8.51
N ASP A 15 -11.59 -8.62 -8.77
CA ASP A 15 -10.26 -8.15 -8.32
C ASP A 15 -10.11 -8.15 -6.80
N VAL A 16 -11.23 -7.93 -6.09
CA VAL A 16 -11.29 -8.01 -4.62
C VAL A 16 -12.56 -8.75 -4.22
N GLY A 17 -12.38 -9.92 -3.62
CA GLY A 17 -13.43 -10.75 -3.08
C GLY A 17 -13.74 -10.42 -1.62
N VAL A 18 -15.00 -10.11 -1.30
CA VAL A 18 -15.45 -9.88 0.09
C VAL A 18 -16.55 -10.86 0.48
N GLY A 19 -16.28 -11.74 1.45
CA GLY A 19 -17.23 -12.71 1.99
C GLY A 19 -17.95 -12.17 3.23
N ILE A 20 -19.26 -12.38 3.31
CA ILE A 20 -20.04 -12.11 4.52
C ILE A 20 -20.18 -13.40 5.32
N SER A 21 -19.79 -13.37 6.60
CA SER A 21 -19.99 -14.49 7.52
C SER A 21 -21.46 -14.60 7.92
N GLY A 22 -22.14 -15.59 7.35
CA GLY A 22 -23.52 -15.97 7.65
C GLY A 22 -23.63 -17.31 8.38
N GLN A 23 -24.86 -17.67 8.78
CA GLN A 23 -25.14 -18.97 9.40
C GLN A 23 -25.31 -20.10 8.39
N GLU A 24 -25.61 -19.79 7.13
CA GLU A 24 -25.97 -20.78 6.11
C GLU A 24 -24.76 -21.39 5.38
N GLY A 25 -23.56 -20.83 5.57
CA GLY A 25 -22.34 -21.41 5.01
C GLY A 25 -21.12 -20.51 5.18
N MET A 26 -19.94 -21.12 5.32
CA MET A 26 -18.65 -20.40 5.40
C MET A 26 -17.88 -20.43 4.07
N GLN A 27 -18.44 -21.01 3.00
CA GLN A 27 -17.71 -21.22 1.75
C GLN A 27 -17.35 -19.91 1.04
N ALA A 28 -18.27 -18.94 0.98
CA ALA A 28 -17.97 -17.61 0.42
C ALA A 28 -16.84 -16.91 1.19
N VAL A 29 -16.86 -17.02 2.52
CA VAL A 29 -15.84 -16.44 3.39
C VAL A 29 -14.47 -17.07 3.16
N MET A 30 -14.41 -18.40 3.09
CA MET A 30 -13.15 -19.13 2.85
C MET A 30 -12.56 -18.87 1.46
N ALA A 31 -13.40 -18.53 0.48
CA ALA A 31 -12.98 -18.23 -0.88
C ALA A 31 -12.77 -16.72 -1.15
N SER A 32 -12.91 -15.86 -0.14
CA SER A 32 -12.79 -14.41 -0.27
C SER A 32 -11.47 -13.86 0.29
N ASP A 33 -11.01 -12.72 -0.24
CA ASP A 33 -9.83 -12.01 0.27
C ASP A 33 -10.08 -11.36 1.64
N PHE A 34 -11.30 -10.83 1.83
CA PHE A 34 -11.73 -10.20 3.08
C PHE A 34 -13.02 -10.83 3.60
N ALA A 35 -13.01 -11.20 4.88
CA ALA A 35 -14.19 -11.70 5.59
C ALA A 35 -14.78 -10.61 6.50
N ILE A 36 -16.04 -10.24 6.30
CA ILE A 36 -16.78 -9.32 7.18
C ILE A 36 -18.01 -10.00 7.79
N PRO A 37 -18.40 -9.68 9.02
CA PRO A 37 -19.54 -10.35 9.66
C PRO A 37 -20.90 -9.85 9.15
N ARG A 38 -20.99 -8.61 8.67
CA ARG A 38 -22.23 -8.00 8.13
C ARG A 38 -21.90 -6.96 7.06
N PHE A 39 -22.84 -6.76 6.14
CA PHE A 39 -22.70 -5.79 5.05
C PHE A 39 -22.36 -4.36 5.52
N ARG A 40 -22.89 -3.90 6.66
CA ARG A 40 -22.58 -2.56 7.21
C ARG A 40 -21.10 -2.27 7.44
N TYR A 41 -20.25 -3.29 7.56
CA TYR A 41 -18.80 -3.09 7.75
C TYR A 41 -18.06 -2.85 6.42
N LEU A 42 -18.71 -3.12 5.29
CA LEU A 42 -18.16 -2.86 3.97
C LEU A 42 -17.87 -1.37 3.76
N GLU A 43 -18.76 -0.50 4.25
CA GLU A 43 -18.58 0.96 4.18
C GLU A 43 -17.25 1.39 4.82
N LYS A 44 -16.98 0.94 6.05
CA LYS A 44 -15.74 1.25 6.76
C LYS A 44 -14.52 0.54 6.15
N LEU A 45 -14.69 -0.65 5.58
CA LEU A 45 -13.61 -1.36 4.88
C LEU A 45 -13.17 -0.56 3.65
N LEU A 46 -14.11 -0.14 2.80
CA LEU A 46 -13.79 0.59 1.56
C LEU A 46 -13.39 2.04 1.84
N LEU A 47 -14.24 2.83 2.48
CA LEU A 47 -14.04 4.27 2.61
C LEU A 47 -12.87 4.64 3.51
N VAL A 48 -12.63 3.87 4.58
CA VAL A 48 -11.54 4.18 5.53
C VAL A 48 -10.29 3.38 5.20
N HIS A 49 -10.37 2.05 5.18
CA HIS A 49 -9.17 1.23 4.99
C HIS A 49 -8.70 1.24 3.53
N GLY A 50 -9.62 1.25 2.56
CA GLY A 50 -9.29 1.38 1.15
C GLY A 50 -8.60 2.72 0.84
N HIS A 51 -9.17 3.84 1.33
CA HIS A 51 -8.57 5.18 1.14
C HIS A 51 -7.16 5.27 1.74
N TRP A 52 -7.00 4.85 3.01
CA TRP A 52 -5.68 4.87 3.65
C TRP A 52 -4.67 3.95 2.95
N CYS A 53 -5.09 2.74 2.54
CA CYS A 53 -4.21 1.81 1.85
C CYS A 53 -3.72 2.40 0.52
N TYR A 54 -4.63 2.99 -0.27
CA TYR A 54 -4.30 3.66 -1.52
C TYR A 54 -3.33 4.82 -1.31
N SER A 55 -3.65 5.76 -0.40
CA SER A 55 -2.84 6.94 -0.11
C SER A 55 -1.44 6.57 0.39
N ARG A 56 -1.35 5.62 1.33
CA ARG A 56 -0.09 5.08 1.84
C ARG A 56 0.75 4.44 0.76
N LEU A 57 0.16 3.57 -0.05
CA LEU A 57 0.88 2.86 -1.11
C LEU A 57 1.39 3.84 -2.17
N ALA A 58 0.57 4.81 -2.59
CA ALA A 58 0.97 5.84 -3.55
C ALA A 58 2.17 6.64 -3.02
N ASN A 59 2.09 7.15 -1.79
CA ASN A 59 3.19 7.90 -1.17
C ASN A 59 4.44 7.03 -0.98
N MET A 60 4.26 5.77 -0.58
CA MET A 60 5.36 4.82 -0.42
C MET A 60 6.10 4.60 -1.74
N VAL A 61 5.38 4.43 -2.85
CA VAL A 61 5.98 4.22 -4.17
C VAL A 61 6.70 5.49 -4.65
N LEU A 62 6.09 6.66 -4.52
CA LEU A 62 6.72 7.93 -4.90
C LEU A 62 8.01 8.18 -4.10
N TYR A 63 7.98 7.94 -2.79
CA TYR A 63 9.15 8.08 -1.93
C TYR A 63 10.25 7.07 -2.29
N PHE A 64 9.88 5.84 -2.67
CA PHE A 64 10.83 4.83 -3.15
C PHE A 64 11.60 5.31 -4.38
N PHE A 65 10.90 5.86 -5.37
CA PHE A 65 11.56 6.36 -6.57
C PHE A 65 12.42 7.58 -6.27
N TYR A 66 11.89 8.54 -5.49
CA TYR A 66 12.61 9.74 -5.10
C TYR A 66 13.95 9.41 -4.42
N LYS A 67 13.93 8.55 -3.38
CA LYS A 67 15.14 8.23 -2.61
C LYS A 67 16.21 7.55 -3.47
N ASN A 68 15.81 6.60 -4.31
CA ASN A 68 16.73 5.84 -5.17
C ASN A 68 17.29 6.72 -6.30
N ALA A 69 16.44 7.56 -6.92
CA ALA A 69 16.87 8.47 -7.97
C ALA A 69 17.88 9.51 -7.44
N MET A 70 17.63 10.10 -6.26
CA MET A 70 18.57 11.02 -5.62
C MET A 70 19.90 10.34 -5.31
N PHE A 71 19.84 9.09 -4.86
CA PHE A 71 21.03 8.31 -4.53
C PHE A 71 21.89 8.02 -5.78
N VAL A 72 21.26 7.57 -6.86
CA VAL A 72 21.94 7.33 -8.15
C VAL A 72 22.47 8.63 -8.76
N ALA A 73 21.70 9.71 -8.67
CA ALA A 73 22.12 11.03 -9.16
C ALA A 73 23.40 11.51 -8.46
N LEU A 74 23.53 11.29 -7.15
CA LEU A 74 24.75 11.65 -6.41
C LEU A 74 25.98 10.89 -6.93
N LEU A 75 25.85 9.57 -7.13
CA LEU A 75 26.94 8.77 -7.69
C LEU A 75 27.28 9.16 -9.13
N PHE A 76 26.28 9.50 -9.93
CA PHE A 76 26.44 9.99 -11.29
C PHE A 76 27.21 11.32 -11.34
N TRP A 77 26.84 12.29 -10.49
CA TRP A 77 27.55 13.56 -10.39
C TRP A 77 29.01 13.40 -9.96
N TYR A 78 29.28 12.48 -9.04
CA TYR A 78 30.66 12.17 -8.60
C TYR A 78 31.52 11.64 -9.76
N GLN A 79 30.95 10.92 -10.74
CA GLN A 79 31.74 10.43 -11.87
C GLN A 79 32.33 11.55 -12.72
N PHE A 80 31.71 12.73 -12.80
CA PHE A 80 32.31 13.87 -13.50
C PHE A 80 33.60 14.34 -12.84
N TYR A 81 33.68 14.27 -11.52
CA TYR A 81 34.90 14.62 -10.77
C TYR A 81 36.01 13.58 -10.97
N CYS A 82 35.63 12.30 -11.08
CA CYS A 82 36.58 11.19 -11.24
C CYS A 82 36.89 10.82 -12.71
N GLY A 83 36.43 11.61 -13.68
CA GLY A 83 36.62 11.32 -15.11
C GLY A 83 35.99 10.01 -15.57
N PHE A 84 34.86 9.61 -14.97
CA PHE A 84 34.15 8.36 -15.24
C PHE A 84 34.96 7.08 -14.95
N SER A 85 35.88 7.14 -13.98
CA SER A 85 36.69 5.98 -13.57
C SER A 85 35.90 4.84 -12.91
N GLY A 86 34.62 5.05 -12.57
CA GLY A 86 33.78 4.06 -11.88
C GLY A 86 34.05 3.97 -10.38
N SER A 87 34.91 4.83 -9.83
CA SER A 87 35.14 4.89 -8.39
C SER A 87 33.88 5.33 -7.63
N SER A 88 33.57 4.68 -6.51
CA SER A 88 32.49 5.08 -5.61
C SER A 88 33.04 5.99 -4.51
N MET A 89 32.34 7.09 -4.22
CA MET A 89 32.64 7.97 -3.07
C MET A 89 32.26 7.31 -1.74
N ILE A 90 31.31 6.38 -1.76
CA ILE A 90 30.69 5.78 -0.57
C ILE A 90 31.13 4.31 -0.48
N ASP A 91 31.55 3.90 0.71
CA ASP A 91 31.92 2.53 1.02
C ASP A 91 30.71 1.56 0.92
N GLN A 92 30.97 0.33 0.49
CA GLN A 92 29.93 -0.66 0.19
C GLN A 92 29.04 -0.99 1.40
N TRP A 93 29.56 -1.04 2.62
CA TRP A 93 28.74 -1.31 3.79
C TRP A 93 27.81 -0.14 4.08
N TYR A 94 28.29 1.09 3.94
CA TYR A 94 27.46 2.29 4.09
C TYR A 94 26.35 2.35 3.03
N LEU A 95 26.61 1.93 1.79
CA LEU A 95 25.58 1.81 0.74
C LEU A 95 24.45 0.87 1.16
N ILE A 96 24.81 -0.29 1.72
CA ILE A 96 23.85 -1.31 2.16
C ILE A 96 23.05 -0.78 3.35
N PHE A 97 23.71 -0.26 4.39
CA PHE A 97 23.01 0.25 5.57
C PHE A 97 22.13 1.45 5.28
N PHE A 98 22.56 2.35 4.39
CA PHE A 98 21.76 3.51 3.98
C PHE A 98 20.46 3.07 3.29
N ASN A 99 20.55 2.12 2.35
CA ASN A 99 19.37 1.61 1.66
C ASN A 99 18.46 0.80 2.60
N LEU A 100 19.05 -0.12 3.39
CA LEU A 100 18.30 -1.08 4.18
C LEU A 100 17.72 -0.47 5.46
N LEU A 101 18.49 0.28 6.25
CA LEU A 101 18.02 0.78 7.54
C LEU A 101 17.51 2.21 7.43
N PHE A 102 18.35 3.12 6.96
CA PHE A 102 18.06 4.55 7.06
C PHE A 102 17.00 5.02 6.08
N SER A 103 16.92 4.41 4.89
CA SER A 103 15.97 4.84 3.85
C SER A 103 14.68 4.01 3.83
N SER A 104 14.73 2.73 4.22
CA SER A 104 13.54 1.85 4.16
C SER A 104 12.67 1.94 5.42
N LEU A 105 13.26 2.12 6.61
CA LEU A 105 12.48 2.19 7.85
C LEU A 105 11.54 3.40 7.89
N PRO A 106 11.94 4.64 7.54
CA PRO A 106 11.02 5.77 7.50
C PRO A 106 9.90 5.57 6.47
N GLN A 107 10.23 4.95 5.34
CA GLN A 107 9.27 4.63 4.29
C GLN A 107 8.24 3.59 4.77
N LEU A 108 8.66 2.58 5.53
CA LEU A 108 7.76 1.58 6.09
C LEU A 108 6.87 2.21 7.18
N ILE A 109 7.45 3.04 8.06
CA ILE A 109 6.70 3.73 9.11
C ILE A 109 5.60 4.61 8.50
N THR A 110 5.96 5.44 7.52
CA THR A 110 4.98 6.29 6.82
C THR A 110 3.97 5.45 6.02
N GLY A 111 4.42 4.42 5.29
CA GLY A 111 3.54 3.53 4.53
C GLY A 111 2.56 2.69 5.37
N VAL A 112 2.76 2.57 6.69
CA VAL A 112 1.88 1.80 7.58
C VAL A 112 1.05 2.68 8.50
N LEU A 113 1.67 3.70 9.10
CA LEU A 113 1.05 4.48 10.18
C LEU A 113 0.40 5.77 9.70
N ASP A 114 0.77 6.26 8.52
CA ASP A 114 0.29 7.55 8.05
C ASP A 114 -1.23 7.55 7.82
N LYS A 115 -1.87 8.67 8.16
CA LYS A 115 -3.31 8.86 8.04
C LYS A 115 -3.53 10.29 7.57
N ASP A 116 -3.69 10.42 6.26
CA ASP A 116 -3.95 11.69 5.60
C ASP A 116 -5.24 12.36 6.10
N VAL A 117 -6.30 11.58 6.28
CA VAL A 117 -7.62 12.04 6.75
C VAL A 117 -8.13 11.14 7.88
N PRO A 118 -8.69 11.69 8.98
CA PRO A 118 -9.26 10.88 10.04
C PRO A 118 -10.48 10.08 9.57
N ALA A 119 -10.71 8.91 10.17
CA ALA A 119 -11.74 7.97 9.76
C ALA A 119 -13.17 8.57 9.79
N GLU A 120 -13.43 9.45 10.77
CA GLU A 120 -14.73 10.11 10.93
C GLU A 120 -15.08 10.99 9.72
N VAL A 121 -14.08 11.70 9.19
CA VAL A 121 -14.25 12.57 8.01
C VAL A 121 -14.43 11.74 6.74
N LEU A 122 -13.70 10.63 6.60
CA LEU A 122 -13.84 9.73 5.45
C LEU A 122 -15.24 9.09 5.36
N ILE A 123 -15.85 8.79 6.50
CA ILE A 123 -17.24 8.28 6.56
C ILE A 123 -18.24 9.43 6.32
N ALA A 124 -18.01 10.60 6.92
CA ALA A 124 -18.91 11.76 6.76
C ALA A 124 -18.90 12.35 5.33
N ALA A 125 -17.79 12.24 4.61
CA ALA A 125 -17.61 12.76 3.26
C ALA A 125 -17.14 11.68 2.27
N PRO A 126 -18.03 10.77 1.82
CA PRO A 126 -17.69 9.68 0.89
C PRO A 126 -17.13 10.16 -0.46
N GLN A 127 -17.34 11.44 -0.80
CA GLN A 127 -16.82 12.04 -2.02
C GLN A 127 -15.29 12.03 -2.09
N LEU A 128 -14.61 12.01 -0.94
CA LEU A 128 -13.14 11.92 -0.86
C LEU A 128 -12.60 10.62 -1.48
N TYR A 129 -13.40 9.55 -1.51
CA TYR A 129 -12.98 8.28 -2.10
C TYR A 129 -12.78 8.36 -3.63
N LYS A 130 -13.40 9.35 -4.30
CA LYS A 130 -13.29 9.52 -5.76
C LYS A 130 -11.87 9.80 -6.24
N SER A 131 -10.98 10.30 -5.38
CA SER A 131 -9.59 10.56 -5.78
C SER A 131 -8.78 9.27 -6.04
N GLY A 132 -9.26 8.12 -5.55
CA GLY A 132 -8.62 6.82 -5.75
C GLY A 132 -9.36 5.88 -6.70
N GLN A 133 -10.45 6.34 -7.34
CA GLN A 133 -11.18 5.61 -8.39
C GLN A 133 -10.61 5.92 -9.76
#